data_AF-A0A353H2W6-F1
#
_entry.id   AF-A0A353H2W6-F1
#
_cell.length_a   1.000
_cell.length_b   1.000
_cell.length_c   1.000
_cell.angle_alpha   90.00
_cell.angle_beta   90.00
_cell.angle_gamma   90.00
#
_symmetry.space_group_name_H-M   'P 1'
#
loop_
_entity.id
_entity.type
_entity.pdbx_description
1 polymer ?
#
loop_
_entity_poly.entity_id
_entity_poly.type
_entity_poly.pdbx_seq_one_letter_code
_entity_poly.pdbx_strand_id
1 'polypeptide(L)'
;TWSQMEEVYQQVRKVVKSRPRTICMTHVSHMYPQGANLYFIFIDKINKINEYLDLQYSILEAIQKSGAAMSHHHGVGKQTAPWLEEQIGKSAMDVIRVLKTHFDPNNIMNPGGTLGLDLSDEQRSKNWSKNLEV
;
A
#
# COMPACT_ATOMS: atom_id res chain seq x y z
N THR A 1 3.65 -0.53 -15.68
CA THR A 1 3.58 -0.81 -17.13
C THR A 1 4.80 -1.61 -17.56
N TRP A 2 4.91 -2.04 -18.82
CA TRP A 2 6.14 -2.70 -19.31
C TRP A 2 7.38 -1.81 -19.17
N SER A 3 7.28 -0.53 -19.53
CA SER A 3 8.41 0.42 -19.47
C SER A 3 8.87 0.75 -18.06
N GLN A 4 8.00 0.64 -17.06
CA GLN A 4 8.32 0.95 -15.66
C GLN A 4 8.71 -0.30 -14.84
N MET A 5 8.56 -1.51 -15.39
CA MET A 5 8.64 -2.74 -14.60
C MET A 5 9.99 -2.93 -13.92
N GLU A 6 11.07 -2.62 -14.62
CA GLU A 6 12.43 -2.71 -14.07
C GLU A 6 12.62 -1.69 -12.93
N GLU A 7 12.19 -0.45 -13.11
CA GLU A 7 12.29 0.59 -12.08
C GLU A 7 11.50 0.22 -10.82
N VAL A 8 10.27 -0.26 -10.98
CA VAL A 8 9.43 -0.77 -9.88
C VAL A 8 10.16 -1.90 -9.14
N TYR A 9 10.72 -2.86 -9.89
CA TYR A 9 11.48 -3.97 -9.32
C TYR A 9 12.68 -3.48 -8.49
N GLN A 10 13.50 -2.59 -9.06
CA GLN A 10 14.72 -2.10 -8.41
C GLN A 10 14.40 -1.27 -7.16
N GLN A 11 13.44 -0.34 -7.23
CA GLN A 11 13.07 0.50 -6.09
C GLN A 11 12.54 -0.33 -4.92
N VAL A 12 11.58 -1.24 -5.17
CA VAL A 12 11.00 -2.08 -4.12
C VAL A 12 12.05 -3.03 -3.54
N ARG A 13 12.84 -3.68 -4.40
CA ARG A 13 13.89 -4.60 -3.96
C ARG A 13 14.95 -3.89 -3.11
N LYS A 14 15.34 -2.67 -3.47
CA LYS A 14 16.30 -1.86 -2.70
C LYS A 14 15.80 -1.63 -1.28
N VAL A 15 14.52 -1.32 -1.10
CA VAL A 15 13.94 -1.15 0.24
C VAL A 15 13.94 -2.46 1.01
N VAL A 16 13.45 -3.56 0.42
CA VAL A 16 13.44 -4.86 1.10
C VAL A 16 14.86 -5.29 1.51
N LYS A 17 15.86 -5.06 0.64
CA LYS A 17 17.26 -5.42 0.88
C LYS A 17 18.04 -4.43 1.73
N SER A 18 17.46 -3.29 2.11
CA SER A 18 18.07 -2.38 3.09
C SER A 18 18.20 -3.02 4.48
N ARG A 19 17.35 -4.00 4.78
CA ARG A 19 17.47 -4.84 5.97
C ARG A 19 18.39 -6.03 5.69
N PRO A 20 19.48 -6.21 6.47
CA PRO A 20 20.36 -7.35 6.32
C PRO A 20 19.63 -8.67 6.57
N ARG A 21 20.00 -9.73 5.84
CA ARG A 21 19.43 -11.10 5.95
C ARG A 21 17.95 -11.23 5.57
N THR A 22 17.32 -10.19 5.03
CA THR A 22 15.97 -10.30 4.46
C THR A 22 16.01 -11.01 3.11
N ILE A 23 15.20 -12.06 2.94
CA ILE A 23 14.97 -12.72 1.65
C ILE A 23 14.01 -11.84 0.85
N CYS A 24 14.28 -11.65 -0.45
CA CYS A 24 13.41 -10.92 -1.36
C CYS A 24 13.34 -11.69 -2.67
N MET A 25 12.16 -12.24 -2.95
CA MET A 25 11.82 -12.93 -4.18
C MET A 25 10.73 -12.14 -4.89
N THR A 26 10.64 -12.30 -6.21
CA THR A 26 9.54 -11.76 -7.00
C THR A 26 9.26 -12.69 -8.17
N HIS A 27 8.03 -12.69 -8.65
CA HIS A 27 7.67 -13.33 -9.90
C HIS A 27 6.59 -12.50 -10.59
N VAL A 28 6.46 -12.69 -11.90
CA VAL A 28 5.35 -12.13 -12.68
C VAL A 28 4.19 -13.11 -12.61
N SER A 29 3.08 -12.72 -11.97
CA SER A 29 1.93 -13.64 -11.82
C SER A 29 0.86 -13.47 -12.90
N HIS A 30 0.74 -12.28 -13.48
CA HIS A 30 -0.24 -11.96 -14.52
C HIS A 30 0.39 -10.99 -15.52
N MET A 31 0.06 -11.14 -16.81
CA MET A 31 0.58 -10.33 -17.90
C MET A 31 -0.57 -9.77 -18.73
N TYR A 32 -0.42 -8.53 -19.17
CA TYR A 32 -1.40 -7.77 -19.94
C TYR A 32 -0.67 -7.01 -21.07
N PRO A 33 -1.38 -6.53 -22.11
CA PRO A 33 -0.77 -5.72 -23.14
C PRO A 33 -0.04 -4.47 -22.60
N GLN A 34 -0.51 -3.89 -21.50
CA GLN A 34 0.03 -2.66 -20.92
C GLN A 34 1.10 -2.88 -19.83
N GLY A 35 1.28 -4.11 -19.34
CA GLY A 35 2.23 -4.42 -18.26
C GLY A 35 1.96 -5.76 -17.59
N ALA A 36 2.54 -5.97 -16.41
CA ALA A 36 2.35 -7.21 -15.66
C ALA A 36 2.28 -6.94 -14.16
N ASN A 37 1.81 -7.92 -13.40
CA ASN A 37 1.81 -7.89 -11.95
C ASN A 37 3.12 -8.46 -11.39
N LEU A 38 3.88 -7.64 -10.65
CA LEU A 38 5.03 -8.09 -9.87
C LEU A 38 4.56 -8.52 -8.48
N TYR A 39 4.75 -9.80 -8.14
CA TYR A 39 4.38 -10.34 -6.85
C TYR A 39 5.62 -10.52 -5.98
N PHE A 40 5.81 -9.61 -5.01
CA PHE A 40 6.93 -9.65 -4.09
C PHE A 40 6.65 -10.57 -2.90
N ILE A 41 7.65 -11.38 -2.55
CA ILE A 41 7.67 -12.20 -1.35
C ILE A 41 8.92 -11.81 -0.58
N PHE A 42 8.76 -11.35 0.65
CA PHE A 42 9.87 -11.03 1.54
C PHE A 42 9.75 -11.82 2.84
N ILE A 43 10.89 -12.28 3.35
CA ILE A 43 10.97 -13.07 4.57
C ILE A 43 12.08 -12.48 5.43
N ASP A 44 11.75 -12.11 6.66
CA ASP A 44 12.67 -11.53 7.63
C ASP A 44 12.34 -12.07 9.03
N LYS A 45 13.32 -12.09 9.93
CA LYS A 45 13.12 -12.41 11.34
C LYS A 45 12.93 -11.10 12.10
N ILE A 46 11.67 -10.71 12.27
CA ILE A 46 11.29 -9.48 12.99
C ILE A 46 10.55 -9.85 14.28
N ASN A 47 11.01 -9.32 15.41
CA ASN A 47 10.44 -9.63 16.73
C ASN A 47 9.60 -8.48 17.31
N LYS A 48 9.63 -7.29 16.70
CA LYS A 48 8.86 -6.13 17.14
C LYS A 48 7.90 -5.68 16.05
N ILE A 49 6.67 -5.33 16.43
CA ILE A 49 5.64 -4.93 15.48
C ILE A 49 6.00 -3.62 14.76
N ASN A 50 6.60 -2.66 15.45
CA ASN A 50 7.04 -1.38 14.86
C ASN A 50 8.03 -1.59 13.70
N GLU A 51 9.03 -2.45 13.88
CA GLU A 51 10.01 -2.78 12.82
C GLU A 51 9.35 -3.43 11.60
N TYR A 52 8.36 -4.30 11.81
CA TYR A 52 7.61 -4.92 10.72
C TYR A 52 6.82 -3.88 9.95
N LEU A 53 6.10 -3.01 10.67
CA LEU A 53 5.30 -1.94 10.08
C LEU A 53 6.16 -0.92 9.33
N ASP A 54 7.31 -0.52 9.90
CA ASP A 54 8.25 0.39 9.24
C ASP A 54 8.78 -0.18 7.92
N LEU A 55 9.15 -1.46 7.91
CA LEU A 55 9.54 -2.14 6.68
C LEU A 55 8.38 -2.21 5.68
N GLN A 56 7.21 -2.64 6.13
CA GLN A 56 6.03 -2.80 5.28
C GLN A 56 5.61 -1.48 4.64
N TYR A 57 5.58 -0.38 5.39
CA TYR A 57 5.22 0.93 4.86
C TYR A 57 6.29 1.52 3.95
N SER A 58 7.57 1.29 4.27
CA SER A 58 8.65 1.69 3.35
C SER A 58 8.54 0.98 2.00
N ILE A 59 8.12 -0.28 1.98
CA ILE A 59 7.84 -1.04 0.75
C ILE A 59 6.65 -0.44 0.00
N LEU A 60 5.54 -0.19 0.68
CA LEU A 60 4.33 0.40 0.09
C LEU A 60 4.59 1.80 -0.49
N GLU A 61 5.35 2.62 0.22
CA GLU A 61 5.77 3.95 -0.24
C GLU A 61 6.65 3.87 -1.49
N ALA A 62 7.57 2.89 -1.57
CA ALA A 62 8.39 2.65 -2.76
C ALA A 62 7.53 2.18 -3.94
N ILE A 63 6.52 1.34 -3.71
CA ILE A 63 5.54 0.94 -4.75
C ILE A 63 4.85 2.18 -5.31
N GLN A 64 4.25 3.02 -4.46
CA GLN A 64 3.57 4.24 -4.91
C GLN A 64 4.52 5.18 -5.68
N LYS A 65 5.72 5.45 -5.14
CA LYS A 65 6.70 6.36 -5.75
C LYS A 65 7.24 5.86 -7.09
N SER A 66 7.32 4.55 -7.28
CA SER A 66 7.72 3.96 -8.56
C SER A 66 6.65 4.08 -9.66
N GLY A 67 5.43 4.53 -9.30
CA GLY A 67 4.30 4.64 -10.22
C GLY A 67 3.55 3.32 -10.44
N ALA A 68 3.82 2.30 -9.63
CA ALA A 68 3.03 1.07 -9.61
C ALA A 68 1.72 1.28 -8.85
N ALA A 69 0.69 0.51 -9.22
CA ALA A 69 -0.53 0.45 -8.43
C ALA A 69 -0.26 -0.22 -7.07
N MET A 70 -0.87 0.32 -6.01
CA MET A 70 -0.79 -0.18 -4.64
C MET A 70 -1.30 -1.61 -4.48
N SER A 71 -2.21 -2.03 -5.35
CA SER A 71 -2.78 -3.37 -5.35
C SER A 71 -3.22 -3.78 -6.74
N HIS A 72 -2.91 -5.03 -7.10
CA HIS A 72 -3.48 -5.66 -8.28
C HIS A 72 -4.77 -6.42 -7.95
N HIS A 73 -4.75 -7.24 -6.89
CA HIS A 73 -5.87 -8.11 -6.54
C HIS A 73 -6.10 -8.31 -5.03
N HIS A 74 -5.23 -7.81 -4.15
CA HIS A 74 -5.46 -7.89 -2.69
C HIS A 74 -6.51 -6.88 -2.20
N GLY A 75 -6.87 -5.91 -3.04
CA GLY A 75 -7.72 -4.78 -2.66
C GLY A 75 -6.95 -3.71 -1.90
N VAL A 76 -7.68 -2.72 -1.39
CA VAL A 76 -7.13 -1.56 -0.66
C VAL A 76 -7.04 -1.87 0.84
N GLY A 77 -8.21 -2.04 1.47
CA GLY A 77 -8.35 -2.26 2.91
C GLY A 77 -7.69 -1.15 3.75
N LYS A 78 -7.66 -1.36 5.07
CA LYS A 78 -7.06 -0.38 5.99
C LYS A 78 -5.55 -0.18 5.77
N GLN A 79 -4.87 -1.21 5.27
CA GLN A 79 -3.41 -1.24 5.12
C GLN A 79 -2.90 -0.29 4.02
N THR A 80 -3.58 -0.22 2.87
CA THR A 80 -3.13 0.62 1.73
C THR A 80 -4.02 1.84 1.48
N ALA A 81 -5.13 1.96 2.21
CA ALA A 81 -6.04 3.10 2.13
C ALA A 81 -5.37 4.49 2.22
N PRO A 82 -4.33 4.72 3.03
CA PRO A 82 -3.65 6.02 3.07
C PRO A 82 -3.06 6.48 1.72
N TRP A 83 -2.83 5.57 0.77
CA TRP A 83 -2.30 5.88 -0.56
C TRP A 83 -3.39 5.96 -1.65
N LEU A 84 -4.64 5.61 -1.33
CA LEU A 84 -5.69 5.45 -2.35
C LEU A 84 -5.97 6.75 -3.12
N GLU A 85 -6.18 7.86 -2.41
CA GLU A 85 -6.53 9.14 -3.05
C GLU A 85 -5.38 9.69 -3.91
N GLU A 86 -4.13 9.50 -3.51
CA GLU A 86 -2.96 9.84 -4.33
C GLU A 86 -2.91 9.01 -5.61
N GLN A 87 -3.36 7.74 -5.56
CA GLN A 87 -3.38 6.86 -6.72
C GLN A 87 -4.51 7.17 -7.71
N ILE A 88 -5.74 7.38 -7.23
CA ILE A 88 -6.91 7.54 -8.11
C ILE A 88 -7.28 9.01 -8.37
N GLY A 89 -6.69 9.92 -7.61
CA GLY A 89 -6.96 11.36 -7.67
C GLY A 89 -8.21 11.78 -6.89
N LYS A 90 -8.21 13.06 -6.48
CA LYS A 90 -9.27 13.66 -5.66
C LYS A 90 -10.65 13.52 -6.29
N SER A 91 -10.79 13.73 -7.60
CA SER A 91 -12.11 13.66 -8.27
C SER A 91 -12.74 12.27 -8.19
N ALA A 92 -11.96 11.21 -8.40
CA ALA A 92 -12.46 9.84 -8.25
C ALA A 92 -12.78 9.53 -6.79
N MET A 93 -11.95 10.02 -5.86
CA MET A 93 -12.19 9.86 -4.43
C MET A 93 -13.46 10.60 -3.95
N ASP A 94 -13.77 11.78 -4.52
CA ASP A 94 -15.00 12.53 -4.23
C ASP A 94 -16.26 11.77 -4.66
N VAL A 95 -16.22 11.04 -5.78
CA VAL A 95 -17.32 10.14 -6.18
C VAL A 95 -17.52 9.04 -5.13
N ILE A 96 -16.44 8.42 -4.64
CA ILE A 96 -16.51 7.39 -3.59
C ILE A 96 -17.10 7.98 -2.31
N ARG A 97 -16.72 9.21 -1.91
CA ARG A 97 -17.30 9.91 -0.76
C ARG A 97 -18.81 10.08 -0.89
N VAL A 98 -19.29 10.56 -2.05
CA VAL A 98 -20.72 10.74 -2.31
C VAL A 98 -21.48 9.42 -2.21
N LEU A 99 -20.95 8.36 -2.83
CA LEU A 99 -21.57 7.04 -2.78
C LEU A 99 -21.61 6.49 -1.34
N LYS A 100 -20.51 6.60 -0.59
CA LYS A 100 -20.46 6.16 0.81
C LYS A 100 -21.47 6.92 1.67
N THR A 101 -21.56 8.25 1.55
CA THR A 101 -22.51 9.04 2.33
C THR A 101 -23.96 8.72 1.98
N HIS A 102 -24.26 8.46 0.70
CA HIS A 102 -25.61 8.11 0.26
C HIS A 102 -26.06 6.73 0.77
N PHE A 103 -25.21 5.71 0.62
CA PHE A 103 -25.57 4.33 0.95
C PHE A 103 -25.27 3.93 2.40
N ASP A 104 -24.41 4.67 3.10
CA ASP A 104 -24.06 4.43 4.50
C ASP A 104 -23.95 5.75 5.30
N PRO A 105 -25.07 6.49 5.46
CA PRO A 105 -25.07 7.79 6.13
C PRO A 105 -24.65 7.73 7.60
N ASN A 106 -24.77 6.56 8.23
CA ASN A 106 -24.41 6.34 9.63
C ASN A 106 -23.03 5.69 9.81
N ASN A 107 -22.28 5.49 8.72
CA ASN A 107 -20.95 4.87 8.69
C ASN A 107 -20.85 3.52 9.45
N ILE A 108 -21.83 2.65 9.29
CA ILE A 108 -21.86 1.34 9.98
C ILE A 108 -21.17 0.22 9.19
N MET A 109 -21.02 0.38 7.87
CA MET A 109 -20.40 -0.64 7.02
C MET A 109 -18.88 -0.50 7.01
N ASN A 110 -18.24 -1.21 7.94
CA ASN A 110 -16.79 -1.36 8.08
C ASN A 110 -16.01 -0.03 8.19
N PRO A 111 -16.29 0.77 9.23
CA PRO A 111 -15.57 2.03 9.49
C PRO A 111 -14.09 1.80 9.85
N GLY A 112 -13.33 2.88 9.89
CA GLY A 112 -11.94 2.91 10.33
C GLY A 112 -10.94 2.84 9.18
N GLY A 113 -11.19 3.59 8.10
CA GLY A 113 -10.21 3.88 7.07
C GLY A 113 -10.17 2.89 5.92
N THR A 114 -11.10 1.94 5.81
CA THR A 114 -11.06 0.85 4.81
C THR A 114 -10.90 1.34 3.36
N LEU A 115 -11.46 2.50 3.03
CA LEU A 115 -11.34 3.15 1.72
C LEU A 115 -10.67 4.52 1.80
N GLY A 116 -10.00 4.85 2.90
CA GLY A 116 -9.34 6.15 3.04
C GLY A 116 -10.27 7.34 3.36
N LEU A 117 -11.54 7.08 3.66
CA LEU A 117 -12.56 8.12 3.87
C LEU A 117 -12.53 8.70 5.30
N ASP A 118 -12.38 7.84 6.30
CA ASP A 118 -12.40 8.14 7.73
C ASP A 118 -11.07 7.77 8.40
N LEU A 119 -9.96 8.13 7.75
CA LEU A 119 -8.60 7.91 8.28
C LEU A 119 -8.34 8.77 9.52
N SER A 120 -7.75 8.17 10.55
CA SER A 120 -7.14 8.90 11.67
C SER A 120 -5.89 9.68 11.20
N ASP A 121 -5.44 10.65 12.00
CA ASP A 121 -4.25 11.43 11.69
C ASP A 121 -2.99 10.57 11.55
N GLU A 122 -2.88 9.52 12.37
CA GLU A 122 -1.79 8.55 12.29
C GLU A 122 -1.79 7.82 10.94
N GLN A 123 -2.96 7.36 10.49
CA GLN A 123 -3.10 6.69 9.21
C GLN A 123 -2.77 7.63 8.04
N ARG A 124 -3.25 8.88 8.09
CA ARG A 124 -2.94 9.92 7.09
C ARG A 124 -1.46 10.25 7.02
N SER A 125 -0.79 10.27 8.18
CA SER A 125 0.65 10.52 8.25
C SER A 125 1.50 9.35 7.75
N LYS A 126 0.87 8.21 7.38
CA LYS A 126 1.55 6.97 6.95
C LYS A 126 2.59 6.50 7.98
N ASN A 127 2.37 6.81 9.27
CA ASN A 127 3.30 6.56 10.36
C ASN A 127 2.62 5.77 11.48
N TRP A 128 2.41 4.46 11.27
CA TRP A 128 1.65 3.66 12.23
C TRP A 128 2.50 2.98 13.31
N SER A 129 3.83 2.99 13.18
CA SER A 129 4.72 2.46 14.22
C SER A 129 4.86 3.41 15.41
N LYS A 130 4.55 4.70 15.24
CA LYS A 130 4.78 5.79 16.21
C LYS A 130 4.30 5.50 17.63
N ASN A 131 3.21 4.74 17.77
CA ASN A 131 2.55 4.48 19.06
C ASN A 131 2.58 2.98 19.47
N LEU A 132 3.25 2.12 18.71
CA LEU A 132 3.26 0.67 18.92
C LEU A 132 4.57 0.17 19.57
N GLU A 133 4.96 0.87 20.63
CA GLU A 133 6.11 0.64 21.53
C GLU A 133 7.45 1.30 21.15
N VAL A 134 7.98 2.03 22.16
CA VAL A 134 9.35 2.57 22.29
C VAL A 134 10.26 1.47 22.83
#